data_AF-A0A6P0X4F7-F1
#
_entry.id   AF-A0A6P0X4F7-F1
#
_cell.length_a   1.000
_cell.length_b   1.000
_cell.length_c   1.000
_cell.angle_alpha   90.00
_cell.angle_beta   90.00
_cell.angle_gamma   90.00
#
_symmetry.space_group_name_H-M   'P 1'
#
loop_
_entity.id
_entity.type
_entity.pdbx_description
1 polymer ?
#
loop_
_entity_poly.entity_id
_entity_poly.type
_entity_poly.pdbx_seq_one_letter_code
_entity_poly.pdbx_strand_id
1 'polypeptide(L)'
;VQITATDSVRLDGESSNGTSSAIFSQVAPGAEGNSGGIELTSASLEVTNGAEINASTLGVGNSGAVKITATDSIRLDGEDSDGFASGVFSQVNLGATGDSRGIEMTTSTLDVTNGAAVSASTSGEGNVGAVKITATDSIPGV
;
A
#
# COMPACT_ATOMS: atom_id res chain seq x y z
N VAL A 1 -3.37 11.11 3.12
CA VAL A 1 -4.01 11.18 1.79
C VAL A 1 -5.41 10.63 1.89
N GLN A 2 -6.41 11.30 1.32
CA GLN A 2 -7.79 10.80 1.27
C GLN A 2 -8.28 10.82 -0.18
N ILE A 3 -8.76 9.68 -0.68
CA ILE A 3 -9.26 9.50 -2.04
C ILE A 3 -10.64 8.86 -1.97
N THR A 4 -11.59 9.46 -2.67
CA THR A 4 -12.94 8.91 -2.85
C THR A 4 -13.28 8.93 -4.33
N ALA A 5 -13.52 7.76 -4.91
CA ALA A 5 -14.02 7.58 -6.25
C ALA A 5 -15.35 6.82 -6.18
N THR A 6 -16.31 7.14 -7.06
CA THR A 6 -17.58 6.39 -7.10
C THR A 6 -17.49 5.08 -7.88
N ASP A 7 -16.54 5.00 -8.80
CA ASP A 7 -16.37 3.87 -9.71
C ASP A 7 -15.02 3.20 -9.44
N SER A 8 -13.95 3.66 -10.10
CA SER A 8 -12.64 3.02 -10.00
C SER A 8 -11.52 3.96 -9.59
N VAL A 9 -10.50 3.38 -8.94
CA VAL A 9 -9.14 3.92 -8.87
C VAL A 9 -8.21 2.91 -9.54
N ARG A 10 -7.37 3.38 -10.46
CA ARG A 10 -6.41 2.53 -11.18
C ARG A 10 -5.02 3.14 -11.13
N LEU A 11 -4.06 2.36 -10.64
CA LEU A 11 -2.64 2.65 -10.74
C LEU A 11 -2.00 1.57 -11.61
N ASP A 12 -1.25 2.00 -12.62
CA ASP A 12 -0.68 1.09 -13.60
C ASP A 12 0.70 1.57 -14.04
N GLY A 13 1.65 0.64 -14.00
CA GLY A 13 2.94 0.80 -14.63
C GLY A 13 3.92 1.63 -13.84
N GLU A 14 5.12 1.69 -14.40
CA GLU A 14 6.19 2.62 -14.07
C GLU A 14 6.59 3.40 -15.33
N SER A 15 7.18 4.58 -15.15
CA SER A 15 7.78 5.32 -16.25
C SER A 15 9.13 4.72 -16.67
N SER A 16 9.62 5.11 -17.85
CA SER A 16 10.87 4.59 -18.44
C SER A 16 12.15 4.82 -17.62
N ASN A 17 12.08 5.63 -16.57
CA ASN A 17 13.15 5.89 -15.61
C ASN A 17 12.95 5.14 -14.28
N GLY A 18 12.06 4.15 -14.22
CA GLY A 18 11.81 3.33 -13.03
C GLY A 18 10.98 4.02 -11.96
N THR A 19 10.12 4.99 -12.32
CA THR A 19 9.25 5.65 -11.33
C THR A 19 7.84 5.06 -11.42
N SER A 20 7.44 4.31 -10.39
CA SER A 20 6.12 3.70 -10.30
C SER A 20 4.98 4.72 -10.24
N SER A 21 3.86 4.40 -10.88
CA SER A 21 2.57 5.02 -10.58
C SER A 21 2.20 4.74 -9.13
N ALA A 22 1.94 5.79 -8.33
CA ALA A 22 1.75 5.54 -6.91
C ALA A 22 0.99 6.62 -6.11
N ILE A 23 0.45 6.18 -4.97
CA ILE A 23 -0.12 7.03 -3.91
C ILE A 23 0.78 6.91 -2.68
N PHE A 24 1.37 8.03 -2.26
CA PHE A 24 2.33 8.06 -1.17
C PHE A 24 1.89 8.93 0.01
N SER A 25 2.19 8.47 1.23
CA SER A 25 2.15 9.28 2.44
C SER A 25 3.42 8.99 3.24
N GLN A 26 4.43 9.85 3.12
CA GLN A 26 5.79 9.53 3.52
C GLN A 26 6.43 10.60 4.43
N VAL A 27 7.16 10.14 5.44
CA VAL A 27 8.13 10.97 6.19
C VAL A 27 9.48 10.83 5.52
N ALA A 28 10.03 11.94 5.02
CA ALA A 28 11.28 11.96 4.27
C ALA A 28 12.51 11.67 5.15
N PRO A 29 13.65 11.26 4.56
CA PRO A 29 14.91 11.10 5.28
C PRO A 29 15.31 12.36 6.05
N GLY A 30 15.67 12.20 7.33
CA GLY A 30 16.05 13.29 8.22
C GLY A 30 14.91 14.19 8.70
N ALA A 31 13.67 13.94 8.26
CA ALA A 31 12.50 14.61 8.80
C ALA A 31 12.02 13.95 10.11
N GLU A 32 11.38 14.74 10.96
CA GLU A 32 10.70 14.27 12.17
C GLU A 32 9.21 14.60 12.08
N GLY A 33 8.37 13.59 12.26
CA GLY A 33 6.92 13.69 12.15
C GLY A 33 6.30 12.34 11.79
N ASN A 34 4.98 12.22 11.94
CA ASN A 34 4.27 11.00 11.54
C ASN A 34 3.72 11.13 10.12
N SER A 35 3.77 10.05 9.34
CA SER A 35 3.03 9.98 8.07
C SER A 35 1.52 10.01 8.36
N GLY A 36 0.79 10.82 7.60
CA GLY A 36 -0.66 11.00 7.77
C GLY A 36 -1.50 9.82 7.30
N GLY A 37 -0.88 8.77 6.74
CA GLY A 37 -1.57 7.59 6.22
C GLY A 37 -2.32 7.83 4.91
N ILE A 38 -3.03 6.80 4.47
CA ILE A 38 -3.78 6.75 3.21
C ILE A 38 -5.16 6.17 3.51
N GLU A 39 -6.20 6.87 3.07
CA GLU A 39 -7.57 6.38 3.06
C GLU A 39 -8.11 6.42 1.64
N LEU A 40 -8.59 5.28 1.13
CA LEU A 40 -9.12 5.13 -0.22
C LEU A 40 -10.47 4.44 -0.16
N THR A 41 -11.48 5.08 -0.77
CA THR A 41 -12.80 4.48 -1.00
C THR A 41 -13.11 4.48 -2.50
N SER A 42 -13.49 3.32 -3.04
CA SER A 42 -13.94 3.16 -4.43
C SER A 42 -14.94 2.02 -4.59
N ALA A 43 -15.50 1.83 -5.79
CA ALA A 43 -16.17 0.56 -6.10
C ALA A 43 -15.13 -0.51 -6.43
N SER A 44 -14.17 -0.19 -7.30
CA SER A 44 -13.04 -1.06 -7.63
C SER A 44 -11.67 -0.38 -7.47
N LEU A 45 -10.67 -1.16 -7.09
CA LEU A 45 -9.27 -0.73 -7.04
C LEU A 45 -8.40 -1.69 -7.85
N GLU A 46 -7.59 -1.14 -8.75
CA GLU A 46 -6.58 -1.90 -9.50
C GLU A 46 -5.19 -1.27 -9.31
N VAL A 47 -4.22 -2.09 -8.91
CA VAL A 47 -2.82 -1.71 -8.71
C VAL A 47 -1.93 -2.73 -9.43
N THR A 48 -1.31 -2.30 -10.53
CA THR A 48 -0.74 -3.24 -11.51
C THR A 48 0.59 -2.80 -12.10
N ASN A 49 1.35 -3.76 -12.63
CA ASN A 49 2.57 -3.54 -13.40
C ASN A 49 3.61 -2.65 -12.67
N GLY A 50 3.85 -2.88 -11.38
CA GLY A 50 4.83 -2.14 -10.58
C GLY A 50 4.28 -0.94 -9.82
N ALA A 51 2.97 -0.67 -9.91
CA ALA A 51 2.34 0.44 -9.21
C ALA A 51 2.19 0.17 -7.71
N GLU A 52 2.17 1.21 -6.88
CA GLU A 52 2.09 1.03 -5.42
C GLU A 52 1.23 2.05 -4.65
N ILE A 53 0.69 1.60 -3.52
CA ILE A 53 0.07 2.44 -2.48
C ILE A 53 0.90 2.30 -1.21
N ASN A 54 1.58 3.36 -0.78
CA ASN A 54 2.65 3.24 0.20
C ASN A 54 2.60 4.34 1.27
N ALA A 55 2.36 3.92 2.51
CA ALA A 55 2.50 4.78 3.69
C ALA A 55 3.78 4.39 4.44
N SER A 56 4.78 5.27 4.44
CA SER A 56 6.10 4.91 4.99
C SER A 56 6.76 6.02 5.80
N THR A 57 7.78 5.65 6.56
CA THR A 57 8.73 6.57 7.17
C THR A 57 10.15 6.18 6.77
N LEU A 58 10.96 7.19 6.42
CA LEU A 58 12.41 7.09 6.23
C LEU A 58 13.17 7.99 7.23
N GLY A 59 12.46 8.60 8.17
CA GLY A 59 12.99 9.51 9.19
C GLY A 59 12.55 9.09 10.59
N VAL A 60 12.25 10.06 11.44
CA VAL A 60 11.76 9.81 12.80
C VAL A 60 10.25 10.05 12.87
N GLY A 61 9.51 9.04 13.31
CA GLY A 61 8.06 9.06 13.46
C GLY A 61 7.38 7.92 12.72
N ASN A 62 6.13 7.67 13.07
CA ASN A 62 5.38 6.49 12.62
C ASN A 62 5.02 6.56 11.13
N SER A 63 5.04 5.42 10.44
CA SER A 63 4.36 5.32 9.15
C SER A 63 2.85 5.37 9.38
N GLY A 64 2.09 6.00 8.47
CA GLY A 64 0.64 6.05 8.61
C GLY A 64 -0.02 4.71 8.28
N ALA A 65 -1.27 4.55 8.69
CA ALA A 65 -2.07 3.39 8.31
C ALA A 65 -2.50 3.52 6.84
N VAL A 66 -2.62 2.40 6.14
CA VAL A 66 -3.30 2.33 4.84
C VAL A 66 -4.67 1.70 5.04
N LYS A 67 -5.73 2.44 4.73
CA LYS A 67 -7.13 2.01 4.82
C LYS A 67 -7.76 2.04 3.45
N ILE A 68 -8.19 0.88 2.96
CA ILE A 68 -8.80 0.73 1.64
C ILE A 68 -10.15 0.07 1.79
N THR A 69 -11.18 0.70 1.23
CA THR A 69 -12.52 0.13 1.10
C THR A 69 -12.91 0.14 -0.37
N ALA A 70 -13.04 -1.03 -0.99
CA ALA A 70 -13.53 -1.16 -2.35
C ALA A 70 -14.80 -2.02 -2.35
N THR A 71 -15.96 -1.48 -2.71
CA THR A 71 -17.23 -2.23 -2.53
C THR A 71 -17.30 -3.50 -3.37
N ASP A 72 -16.61 -3.54 -4.51
CA ASP A 72 -16.74 -4.62 -5.49
C ASP A 72 -15.46 -5.46 -5.55
N SER A 73 -14.32 -4.83 -5.85
CA SER A 73 -13.08 -5.58 -6.05
C SER A 73 -11.81 -4.81 -5.72
N ILE A 74 -10.80 -5.57 -5.28
CA ILE A 74 -9.41 -5.14 -5.26
C ILE A 74 -8.59 -6.13 -6.07
N ARG A 75 -7.85 -5.63 -7.06
CA ARG A 75 -6.93 -6.40 -7.90
C ARG A 75 -5.52 -5.84 -7.76
N LEU A 76 -4.61 -6.68 -7.27
CA LEU A 76 -3.17 -6.41 -7.21
C LEU A 76 -2.46 -7.41 -8.11
N ASP A 77 -1.71 -6.94 -9.10
CA ASP A 77 -1.08 -7.83 -10.10
C ASP A 77 0.30 -7.34 -10.53
N GLY A 78 1.24 -8.28 -10.56
CA GLY A 78 2.53 -8.07 -11.20
C GLY A 78 3.57 -7.40 -10.32
N GLU A 79 4.68 -7.08 -10.97
CA GLU A 79 5.85 -6.40 -10.43
C GLU A 79 6.33 -5.38 -11.47
N ASP A 80 7.22 -4.47 -11.09
CA ASP A 80 7.92 -3.59 -12.03
C ASP A 80 9.08 -4.31 -12.76
N SER A 81 9.82 -3.59 -13.60
CA SER A 81 10.93 -4.16 -14.37
C SER A 81 12.14 -4.58 -13.53
N ASP A 82 12.27 -4.07 -12.30
CA ASP A 82 13.29 -4.44 -11.34
C ASP A 82 12.83 -5.55 -10.38
N GLY A 83 11.59 -6.01 -10.51
CA GLY A 83 10.98 -7.06 -9.68
C GLY A 83 10.39 -6.54 -8.36
N PHE A 84 10.15 -5.24 -8.22
CA PHE A 84 9.42 -4.71 -7.08
C PHE A 84 7.91 -4.93 -7.27
N ALA A 85 7.28 -5.52 -6.28
CA ALA A 85 5.88 -5.90 -6.33
C ALA A 85 4.94 -4.70 -6.52
N SER A 86 3.92 -4.87 -7.38
CA SER A 86 2.72 -4.06 -7.29
C SER A 86 2.06 -4.29 -5.94
N GLY A 87 1.50 -3.26 -5.30
CA GLY A 87 0.86 -3.54 -4.03
C GLY A 87 0.51 -2.41 -3.09
N VAL A 88 0.25 -2.83 -1.85
CA VAL A 88 -0.12 -1.97 -0.73
C VAL A 88 0.88 -2.18 0.40
N PHE A 89 1.50 -1.09 0.84
CA PHE A 89 2.63 -1.13 1.76
C PHE A 89 2.49 -0.17 2.94
N SER A 90 2.86 -0.63 4.14
CA SER A 90 3.02 0.22 5.33
C SER A 90 4.36 -0.04 6.01
N GLN A 91 5.33 0.86 5.84
CA GLN A 91 6.74 0.53 6.06
C GLN A 91 7.48 1.51 6.98
N VAL A 92 8.28 0.97 7.90
CA VAL A 92 9.34 1.71 8.60
C VAL A 92 10.67 1.27 7.98
N ASN A 93 11.24 2.11 7.13
CA ASN A 93 12.40 1.75 6.32
C ASN A 93 13.69 1.67 7.14
N LEU A 94 14.72 1.06 6.55
CA LEU A 94 16.05 0.96 7.15
C LEU A 94 16.57 2.36 7.55
N GLY A 95 17.06 2.48 8.78
CA GLY A 95 17.56 3.75 9.34
C GLY A 95 16.47 4.70 9.85
N ALA A 96 15.19 4.35 9.71
CA ALA A 96 14.08 5.09 10.30
C ALA A 96 13.73 4.58 11.71
N THR A 97 13.07 5.42 12.50
CA THR A 97 12.54 5.05 13.83
C THR A 97 11.07 5.41 13.91
N GLY A 98 10.23 4.44 14.28
CA GLY A 98 8.79 4.60 14.45
C GLY A 98 8.08 3.25 14.32
N ASP A 99 6.82 3.15 14.70
CA ASP A 99 6.05 1.93 14.43
C ASP A 99 5.21 2.08 13.16
N SER A 100 5.12 0.98 12.42
CA SER A 100 4.19 0.86 11.31
C SER A 100 2.76 0.75 11.84
N ARG A 101 1.84 1.56 11.28
CA ARG A 101 0.42 1.53 11.68
C ARG A 101 -0.39 0.48 10.91
N GLY A 102 0.23 -0.22 9.97
CA GLY A 102 -0.35 -1.38 9.31
C GLY A 102 -1.31 -1.04 8.17
N ILE A 103 -2.04 -2.07 7.74
CA ILE A 103 -2.91 -2.05 6.57
C ILE A 103 -4.27 -2.64 6.95
N GLU A 104 -5.35 -1.97 6.57
CA GLU A 104 -6.72 -2.47 6.64
C GLU A 104 -7.37 -2.38 5.26
N MET A 105 -7.79 -3.53 4.71
CA MET A 105 -8.46 -3.61 3.41
C MET A 105 -9.82 -4.31 3.58
N THR A 106 -10.86 -3.72 3.02
CA THR A 106 -12.20 -4.31 2.96
C THR A 106 -12.70 -4.32 1.52
N THR A 107 -13.14 -5.48 1.04
CA THR A 107 -13.73 -5.61 -0.29
C THR A 107 -14.67 -6.80 -0.42
N SER A 108 -15.42 -6.90 -1.52
CA SER A 108 -16.16 -8.13 -1.82
C SER A 108 -15.22 -9.20 -2.36
N THR A 109 -14.35 -8.84 -3.31
CA THR A 109 -13.40 -9.77 -3.94
C THR A 109 -11.97 -9.23 -3.88
N LEU A 110 -11.02 -10.06 -3.46
CA LEU A 110 -9.60 -9.72 -3.48
C LEU A 110 -8.83 -10.70 -4.37
N ASP A 111 -8.14 -10.17 -5.37
CA ASP A 111 -7.20 -10.91 -6.23
C ASP A 111 -5.78 -10.35 -6.06
N VAL A 112 -4.83 -11.20 -5.66
CA VAL A 112 -3.41 -10.87 -5.50
C VAL A 112 -2.59 -11.90 -6.26
N THR A 113 -2.04 -11.51 -7.41
CA THR A 113 -1.41 -12.43 -8.35
C THR A 113 -0.10 -11.90 -8.91
N ASN A 114 0.67 -12.80 -9.56
CA ASN A 114 1.86 -12.48 -10.34
C ASN A 114 2.95 -11.69 -9.58
N GLY A 115 3.16 -11.96 -8.29
CA GLY A 115 4.21 -11.30 -7.49
C GLY A 115 3.73 -10.07 -6.70
N ALA A 116 2.49 -9.63 -6.91
CA ALA A 116 1.92 -8.54 -6.15
C ALA A 116 1.83 -8.84 -4.64
N ALA A 117 1.85 -7.79 -3.80
CA ALA A 117 1.96 -7.94 -2.36
C ALA A 117 1.09 -6.96 -1.55
N VAL A 118 0.68 -7.42 -0.37
CA VAL A 118 0.17 -6.56 0.72
C VAL A 118 1.07 -6.78 1.92
N SER A 119 1.80 -5.75 2.35
CA SER A 119 2.85 -5.93 3.37
C SER A 119 2.98 -4.75 4.32
N ALA A 120 2.99 -5.06 5.61
CA ALA A 120 3.46 -4.15 6.65
C ALA A 120 4.83 -4.65 7.13
N SER A 121 5.80 -3.74 7.23
CA SER A 121 7.18 -4.10 7.59
C SER A 121 7.86 -3.02 8.43
N THR A 122 8.82 -3.46 9.25
CA THR A 122 9.75 -2.58 9.96
C THR A 122 11.15 -3.13 9.77
N SER A 123 11.96 -2.44 8.96
CA SER A 123 13.39 -2.70 8.78
C SER A 123 14.27 -1.74 9.57
N GLY A 124 13.69 -0.63 10.05
CA GLY A 124 14.29 0.27 11.03
C GLY A 124 13.99 -0.14 12.47
N GLU A 125 13.86 0.85 13.35
CA GLU A 125 13.53 0.64 14.76
C GLU A 125 12.04 0.90 15.03
N GLY A 126 11.38 -0.05 15.68
CA GLY A 126 9.99 0.05 16.12
C GLY A 126 9.19 -1.23 15.86
N ASN A 127 7.89 -1.17 16.10
CA ASN A 127 7.00 -2.32 15.93
C ASN A 127 6.40 -2.35 14.52
N VAL A 128 6.12 -3.57 14.05
CA VAL A 128 5.38 -3.77 12.80
C VAL A 128 3.87 -3.73 13.06
N GLY A 129 3.14 -3.05 12.17
CA GLY A 129 1.68 -3.01 12.20
C GLY A 129 1.05 -4.27 11.62
N ALA A 130 -0.22 -4.52 11.96
CA ALA A 130 -0.94 -5.67 11.41
C ALA A 130 -1.37 -5.41 9.96
N VAL A 131 -1.49 -6.48 9.17
CA VAL A 131 -2.23 -6.50 7.91
C VAL A 131 -3.56 -7.20 8.18
N LYS A 132 -4.67 -6.48 7.99
CA LYS A 132 -6.03 -6.99 8.16
C LYS A 132 -6.77 -6.87 6.84
N ILE A 133 -7.22 -8.00 6.33
CA ILE A 133 -7.96 -8.08 5.06
C ILE A 133 -9.31 -8.72 5.35
N THR A 134 -10.38 -8.07 4.90
CA THR A 134 -11.75 -8.60 4.95
C THR A 134 -12.27 -8.67 3.53
N ALA A 135 -12.45 -9.89 3.00
CA ALA A 135 -13.16 -10.12 1.75
C ALA A 135 -14.46 -10.89 2.05
N THR A 136 -15.59 -10.43 1.53
CA THR A 136 -16.90 -11.01 1.86
C THR A 136 -17.30 -12.17 0.96
N ASP A 137 -16.81 -12.22 -0.27
CA ASP A 137 -17.21 -13.24 -1.25
C ASP A 137 -16.08 -14.22 -1.57
N SER A 138 -14.88 -13.73 -1.91
CA SER A 138 -13.76 -14.61 -2.25
C SER A 138 -12.38 -13.99 -2.02
N ILE A 139 -11.45 -14.83 -1.58
CA ILE A 139 -9.99 -14.59 -1.64
C ILE A 139 -9.37 -15.80 -2.34
N PRO A 140 -9.21 -15.81 -3.67
CA PRO A 140 -8.49 -16.86 -4.35
C PRO A 140 -7.00 -16.77 -3.98
N GLY A 141 -6.40 -17.85 -3.46
CA GLY A 141 -4.95 -17.93 -3.23
C GLY A 141 -4.47 -17.88 -1.77
N VAL A 142 -5.38 -17.99 -0.78
CA VAL A 142 -5.06 -18.38 0.61
C VAL A 142 -5.54 -19.78 0.92
#